data_AF-A0A1Q2CV36-F1
#
_entry.id   AF-A0A1Q2CV36-F1
#
_cell.length_a   1.000
_cell.length_b   1.000
_cell.length_c   1.000
_cell.angle_alpha   90.00
_cell.angle_beta   90.00
_cell.angle_gamma   90.00
#
_symmetry.space_group_name_H-M   'P 1'
#
loop_
_entity.id
_entity.type
_entity.pdbx_description
1 polymer ?
#
loop_
_entity_poly.entity_id
_entity_poly.type
_entity_poly.pdbx_seq_one_letter_code
_entity_poly.pdbx_strand_id
1 'polypeptide(L)'
;MEAGSVFAVPLPDGTYAFGRLMNAKDGATIAEFFRARRKTPEFAPEILQSGRLFGPVGVLIGEIEGPNRKRPWKVIHKDPEYYPSDLYDIPFFRGTGAGTWRYFTLNDDREILGPVADKDVGSWKVASVLPQYADEITDMIVWNMEQQGL
;
A
#
# COMPACT_ATOMS: atom_id res chain seq x y z
N MET A 1 12.51 0.64 -7.65
CA MET A 1 11.31 -0.12 -8.07
C MET A 1 10.55 0.65 -9.15
N GLU A 2 9.76 -0.02 -9.99
CA GLU A 2 8.89 0.60 -11.02
C GLU A 2 7.45 0.08 -10.91
N ALA A 3 6.49 0.74 -11.56
CA ALA A 3 5.10 0.30 -11.57
C ALA A 3 5.01 -1.17 -12.04
N GLY A 4 4.18 -1.97 -11.35
CA GLY A 4 4.09 -3.42 -11.60
C GLY A 4 5.16 -4.26 -10.88
N SER A 5 6.13 -3.65 -10.20
CA SER A 5 7.06 -4.39 -9.33
C SER A 5 6.30 -4.98 -8.15
N VAL A 6 6.34 -6.31 -8.01
CA VAL A 6 5.84 -7.04 -6.85
C VAL A 6 6.99 -7.26 -5.89
N PHE A 7 6.79 -6.94 -4.62
CA PHE A 7 7.82 -7.00 -3.59
C PHE A 7 7.34 -7.75 -2.35
N ALA A 8 8.30 -8.37 -1.66
CA ALA A 8 8.10 -9.03 -0.37
C ALA A 8 8.47 -8.08 0.77
N VAL A 9 7.56 -7.99 1.75
CA VAL A 9 7.69 -7.22 2.98
C VAL A 9 8.03 -8.16 4.12
N PRO A 10 9.23 -8.08 4.71
CA PRO A 10 9.62 -8.90 5.85
C PRO A 10 8.82 -8.51 7.10
N LEU A 11 8.13 -9.48 7.71
CA LEU A 11 7.33 -9.27 8.93
C LEU A 11 8.11 -9.61 10.20
N PRO A 12 7.75 -9.05 11.38
CA PRO A 12 8.46 -9.27 12.64
C PRO A 12 8.56 -10.73 13.08
N ASP A 13 7.55 -11.54 12.74
CA ASP A 13 7.48 -12.98 13.08
C ASP A 13 8.34 -13.88 12.18
N GLY A 14 9.08 -13.30 11.23
CA GLY A 14 9.92 -14.02 10.28
C GLY A 14 9.20 -14.47 9.01
N THR A 15 7.90 -14.21 8.87
CA THR A 15 7.15 -14.42 7.63
C THR A 15 7.24 -13.20 6.71
N TYR A 16 6.54 -13.26 5.58
CA TYR A 16 6.51 -12.24 4.55
C TYR A 16 5.08 -11.90 4.14
N ALA A 17 4.80 -10.61 4.06
CA ALA A 17 3.68 -10.06 3.31
C ALA A 17 4.13 -9.62 1.91
N PHE A 18 3.19 -9.18 1.08
CA PHE A 18 3.46 -8.85 -0.31
C PHE A 18 2.72 -7.60 -0.74
N GLY A 19 3.34 -6.82 -1.61
CA GLY A 19 2.73 -5.64 -2.23
C GLY A 19 3.16 -5.46 -3.68
N ARG A 20 2.49 -4.55 -4.38
CA ARG A 20 2.81 -4.16 -5.75
C ARG A 20 2.81 -2.65 -5.87
N LEU A 21 3.81 -2.12 -6.57
CA LEU A 21 3.87 -0.70 -6.89
C LEU A 21 2.81 -0.38 -7.94
N MET A 22 1.88 0.52 -7.62
CA MET A 22 0.78 0.90 -8.49
C MET A 22 1.16 2.03 -9.44
N ASN A 23 1.66 3.15 -8.89
CA ASN A 23 1.97 4.35 -9.67
C ASN A 23 3.29 4.99 -9.19
N ALA A 24 4.04 5.51 -10.16
CA ALA A 24 5.26 6.30 -9.96
C ALA A 24 5.27 7.59 -10.81
N LYS A 25 4.23 7.85 -11.62
CA LYS A 25 4.22 8.93 -12.64
C LYS A 25 3.82 10.30 -12.08
N ASP A 26 2.93 10.33 -11.08
CA ASP A 26 2.34 11.59 -10.57
C ASP A 26 3.08 12.15 -9.34
N GLY A 27 4.34 11.76 -9.14
CA GLY A 27 5.17 12.16 -7.99
C GLY A 27 4.82 11.44 -6.67
N ALA A 28 3.59 10.96 -6.52
CA ALA A 28 3.22 10.03 -5.46
C ALA A 28 3.61 8.60 -5.83
N THR A 29 4.44 7.97 -5.00
CA THR A 29 4.59 6.51 -5.06
C THR A 29 3.43 5.89 -4.31
N ILE A 30 2.64 5.07 -4.99
CA ILE A 30 1.51 4.37 -4.39
C ILE A 30 1.73 2.86 -4.52
N ALA A 31 1.46 2.12 -3.45
CA ALA A 31 1.48 0.67 -3.46
C ALA A 31 0.20 0.06 -2.91
N GLU A 32 -0.17 -1.10 -3.43
CA GLU A 32 -1.16 -1.98 -2.83
C GLU A 32 -0.49 -3.14 -2.09
N PHE A 33 -1.18 -3.68 -1.10
CA PHE A 33 -0.72 -4.81 -0.30
C PHE A 33 -1.75 -5.94 -0.37
N PHE A 34 -1.29 -7.18 -0.47
CA PHE A 34 -2.13 -8.34 -0.77
C PHE A 34 -2.50 -9.11 0.50
N ARG A 35 -3.65 -9.80 0.49
CA ARG A 35 -4.10 -10.74 1.55
C ARG A 35 -3.33 -12.06 1.50
N ALA A 36 -2.01 -11.97 1.49
CA ALA A 36 -1.11 -13.10 1.38
C ALA A 36 0.01 -12.99 2.41
N ARG A 37 0.19 -14.07 3.18
CA ARG A 37 1.31 -14.26 4.11
C ARG A 37 2.00 -15.58 3.81
N ARG A 38 3.33 -15.58 3.73
CA ARG A 38 4.11 -16.79 3.43
C ARG A 38 5.39 -16.86 4.26
N LYS A 39 5.93 -18.07 4.41
CA LYS A 39 7.22 -18.30 5.09
C LYS A 39 8.43 -17.93 4.22
N THR A 40 8.26 -17.85 2.90
CA THR A 40 9.33 -17.53 1.95
C THR A 40 8.96 -16.30 1.11
N PRO A 41 9.96 -15.49 0.69
CA PRO A 41 9.77 -14.32 -0.15
C PRO A 41 9.77 -14.71 -1.64
N GLU A 42 8.93 -15.67 -2.02
CA GLU A 42 8.85 -16.19 -3.39
C GLU A 42 7.53 -15.76 -4.03
N PHE A 43 7.61 -15.31 -5.28
CA PHE A 43 6.42 -14.93 -6.02
C PHE A 43 5.61 -16.17 -6.40
N ALA A 44 4.29 -16.04 -6.29
CA ALA A 44 3.36 -16.96 -6.91
C ALA A 44 2.05 -16.22 -7.28
N PRO A 45 1.34 -16.64 -8.33
CA PRO A 45 0.15 -15.94 -8.81
C PRO A 45 -0.96 -15.76 -7.76
N GLU A 46 -1.07 -16.67 -6.79
CA GLU A 46 -2.10 -16.60 -5.75
C GLU A 46 -1.93 -15.37 -4.86
N ILE A 47 -0.72 -14.78 -4.80
CA ILE A 47 -0.49 -13.51 -4.10
C ILE A 47 -1.38 -12.42 -4.71
N LEU A 48 -1.37 -12.29 -6.04
CA LEU A 48 -2.17 -11.28 -6.73
C LEU A 48 -3.68 -11.61 -6.64
N GLN A 49 -4.03 -12.89 -6.73
CA GLN A 49 -5.42 -13.36 -6.67
C GLN A 49 -6.05 -13.20 -5.28
N SER A 50 -5.24 -13.05 -4.22
CA SER A 50 -5.74 -12.83 -2.86
C SER A 50 -6.46 -11.49 -2.67
N GLY A 51 -6.28 -10.55 -3.60
CA GLY A 51 -6.85 -9.22 -3.52
C GLY A 51 -6.18 -8.35 -2.44
N ARG A 52 -6.67 -7.11 -2.30
CA ARG A 52 -6.07 -6.11 -1.42
C ARG A 52 -6.36 -6.38 0.05
N LEU A 53 -5.33 -6.27 0.88
CA LEU A 53 -5.43 -6.33 2.33
C LEU A 53 -6.19 -5.11 2.87
N PHE A 54 -5.83 -3.91 2.39
CA PHE A 54 -6.45 -2.62 2.69
C PHE A 54 -6.27 -1.67 1.48
N GLY A 55 -6.76 -0.41 1.57
CA GLY A 55 -6.66 0.57 0.48
C GLY A 55 -5.20 0.89 0.09
N PRO A 56 -4.87 1.17 -1.19
CA PRO A 56 -3.51 1.54 -1.58
C PRO A 56 -2.99 2.76 -0.83
N VAL A 57 -1.71 2.77 -0.46
CA VAL A 57 -1.09 3.83 0.35
C VAL A 57 0.08 4.49 -0.37
N GLY A 58 0.32 5.76 -0.03
CA GLY A 58 1.57 6.44 -0.37
C GLY A 58 2.77 5.81 0.33
N VAL A 59 3.89 5.67 -0.37
CA VAL A 59 5.09 4.96 0.15
C VAL A 59 6.38 5.74 -0.12
N LEU A 60 7.28 5.81 0.86
CA LEU A 60 8.63 6.33 0.66
C LEU A 60 9.57 5.24 0.09
N ILE A 61 9.72 5.14 -1.25
CA ILE A 61 10.58 4.12 -1.89
C ILE A 61 12.03 4.18 -1.41
N GLY A 62 12.58 5.38 -1.20
CA GLY A 62 13.97 5.55 -0.74
C GLY A 62 14.23 4.86 0.61
N GLU A 63 13.19 4.75 1.45
CA GLU A 63 13.24 4.06 2.74
C GLU A 63 13.06 2.54 2.61
N ILE A 64 12.65 2.04 1.44
CA ILE A 64 12.47 0.61 1.16
C ILE A 64 13.75 0.00 0.59
N GLU A 65 14.39 0.70 -0.35
CA GLU A 65 15.59 0.24 -1.07
C GLU A 65 16.89 0.62 -0.35
N GLY A 66 16.81 1.25 0.83
CA GLY A 66 17.95 1.79 1.55
C GLY A 66 19.02 0.72 1.88
N PRO A 67 20.30 0.93 1.50
CA PRO A 67 21.38 -0.06 1.65
C PRO A 67 21.71 -0.41 3.12
N ASN A 68 21.24 0.41 4.07
CA ASN A 68 21.50 0.24 5.50
C ASN A 68 20.37 -0.50 6.25
N ARG A 69 19.32 -0.95 5.58
CA ARG A 69 18.27 -1.75 6.25
C ARG A 69 18.70 -3.19 6.44
N LYS A 70 18.48 -3.71 7.66
CA LYS A 70 18.68 -5.13 7.98
C LYS A 70 17.75 -6.07 7.20
N ARG A 71 16.54 -5.60 6.84
CA ARG A 71 15.51 -6.36 6.14
C ARG A 71 14.84 -5.47 5.07
N PRO A 72 15.50 -5.22 3.93
CA PRO A 72 14.92 -4.42 2.84
C PRO A 72 13.74 -5.16 2.21
N TRP A 73 12.79 -4.44 1.61
CA TRP A 73 11.76 -5.11 0.82
C TRP A 73 12.37 -5.52 -0.51
N LYS A 74 12.15 -6.77 -0.88
CA LYS A 74 12.80 -7.37 -2.05
C LYS A 74 11.82 -7.43 -3.20
N VAL A 75 12.18 -6.94 -4.38
CA VAL A 75 11.42 -7.21 -5.61
C VAL A 75 11.53 -8.70 -5.92
N ILE A 76 10.38 -9.37 -6.04
CA ILE A 76 10.28 -10.82 -6.28
C ILE A 76 9.68 -11.15 -7.64
N HIS A 77 9.01 -10.18 -8.28
CA HIS A 77 8.46 -10.30 -9.63
C HIS A 77 8.28 -8.91 -10.25
N LYS A 78 8.27 -8.86 -11.58
CA LYS A 78 8.02 -7.64 -12.35
C LYS A 78 6.96 -7.93 -13.41
N ASP A 79 5.91 -7.12 -13.40
CA ASP A 79 4.88 -7.13 -14.43
C ASP A 79 5.00 -5.84 -15.26
N PRO A 80 5.70 -5.87 -16.42
CA PRO A 80 5.94 -4.68 -17.23
C PRO A 80 4.69 -4.18 -17.96
N GLU A 81 3.66 -5.03 -18.09
CA GLU A 81 2.40 -4.70 -18.74
C GLU A 81 1.36 -4.17 -17.74
N TYR A 82 1.70 -4.15 -16.46
CA TYR A 82 0.80 -3.70 -15.41
C TYR A 82 0.35 -2.24 -15.62
N TYR A 83 -0.96 -2.07 -15.70
CA TYR A 83 -1.60 -0.77 -15.70
C TYR A 83 -2.64 -0.69 -14.56
N PRO A 84 -2.47 0.25 -13.60
CA PRO A 84 -3.36 0.38 -12.44
C PRO A 84 -4.67 1.08 -12.84
N SER A 85 -5.47 0.46 -13.71
CA SER A 85 -6.69 1.09 -14.27
C SER A 85 -7.67 1.60 -13.21
N ASP A 86 -7.74 0.94 -12.07
CA ASP A 86 -8.67 1.29 -10.99
C ASP A 86 -8.10 2.33 -10.02
N LEU A 87 -6.80 2.59 -10.01
CA LEU A 87 -6.15 3.48 -9.04
C LEU A 87 -6.74 4.90 -9.05
N TYR A 88 -7.06 5.41 -10.23
CA TYR A 88 -7.57 6.77 -10.39
C TYR A 88 -9.02 6.91 -9.89
N ASP A 89 -9.72 5.81 -9.67
CA ASP A 89 -11.08 5.78 -9.12
C ASP A 89 -11.10 5.48 -7.61
N ILE A 90 -9.96 5.13 -7.02
CA ILE A 90 -9.86 4.83 -5.59
C ILE A 90 -9.93 6.12 -4.77
N PRO A 91 -10.81 6.19 -3.75
CA PRO A 91 -10.85 7.32 -2.85
C PRO A 91 -9.67 7.29 -1.87
N PHE A 92 -8.93 8.39 -1.84
CA PHE A 92 -7.92 8.69 -0.83
C PHE A 92 -8.44 9.75 0.13
N PHE A 93 -7.76 9.91 1.26
CA PHE A 93 -8.04 11.00 2.19
C PHE A 93 -6.89 12.01 2.28
N ARG A 94 -7.24 13.28 2.50
CA ARG A 94 -6.30 14.36 2.85
C ARG A 94 -6.90 15.28 3.91
N GLY A 95 -6.06 15.87 4.75
CA GLY A 95 -6.48 16.77 5.84
C GLY A 95 -5.51 16.78 7.02
N THR A 96 -5.78 17.63 8.00
CA THR A 96 -5.02 17.71 9.26
C THR A 96 -5.99 17.90 10.43
N GLY A 97 -6.20 16.83 11.21
CA GLY A 97 -7.03 16.87 12.42
C GLY A 97 -8.46 16.33 12.25
N ALA A 98 -9.14 16.16 13.39
CA ALA A 98 -10.49 15.61 13.43
C ALA A 98 -11.48 16.50 12.65
N GLY A 99 -12.32 15.87 11.81
CA GLY A 99 -13.35 16.55 11.02
C GLY A 99 -12.85 17.32 9.77
N THR A 100 -11.53 17.44 9.57
CA THR A 100 -10.96 18.14 8.40
C THR A 100 -10.59 17.20 7.26
N TRP A 101 -10.62 15.88 7.49
CA TRP A 101 -10.38 14.88 6.46
C TRP A 101 -11.43 14.93 5.35
N ARG A 102 -10.96 14.86 4.11
CA ARG A 102 -11.78 14.91 2.90
C ARG A 102 -11.39 13.82 1.92
N TYR A 103 -12.40 13.22 1.29
CA TYR A 103 -12.21 12.28 0.20
C TYR A 103 -11.82 13.01 -1.09
N PHE A 104 -10.93 12.40 -1.86
CA PHE A 104 -10.60 12.80 -3.23
C PHE A 104 -10.13 11.58 -4.02
N THR A 105 -10.07 11.69 -5.36
CA THR A 105 -9.45 10.67 -6.22
C THR A 105 -8.26 11.26 -6.96
N LEU A 106 -7.39 10.42 -7.53
CA LEU A 106 -6.28 10.93 -8.33
C LEU A 106 -6.72 11.44 -9.71
N ASN A 107 -7.94 11.11 -10.15
CA ASN A 107 -8.50 11.61 -11.41
C ASN A 107 -8.87 13.10 -11.34
N ASP A 108 -9.40 13.53 -10.20
CA ASP A 108 -9.67 14.93 -9.89
C ASP A 108 -9.20 15.25 -8.47
N ASP A 109 -7.91 15.53 -8.34
CA ASP A 109 -7.27 15.82 -7.06
C ASP A 109 -7.71 17.16 -6.44
N ARG A 110 -8.48 17.96 -7.19
CA ARG A 110 -9.04 19.23 -6.74
C ARG A 110 -10.46 19.07 -6.23
N GLU A 111 -11.21 18.10 -6.73
CA GLU A 111 -12.54 17.78 -6.26
C GLU A 111 -12.51 17.12 -4.87
N ILE A 112 -13.25 17.70 -3.95
CA ILE A 112 -13.47 17.14 -2.62
C ILE A 112 -14.83 16.46 -2.62
N LEU A 113 -14.84 15.13 -2.50
CA LEU A 113 -16.05 14.31 -2.56
C LEU A 113 -16.87 14.34 -1.25
N GLY A 114 -16.38 15.06 -0.24
CA GLY A 114 -17.05 15.23 1.06
C GLY A 114 -16.17 14.83 2.25
N PRO A 115 -16.73 14.88 3.48
CA PRO A 115 -16.02 14.49 4.69
C PRO A 115 -15.76 12.98 4.74
N VAL A 116 -14.58 12.60 5.23
CA VAL A 116 -14.25 11.20 5.53
C VAL A 116 -14.89 10.82 6.87
N ALA A 117 -15.48 9.63 6.96
CA ALA A 117 -15.95 9.13 8.24
C ALA A 117 -14.76 8.62 9.07
N ASP A 118 -14.73 8.92 10.37
CA ASP A 118 -13.61 8.52 11.25
C ASP A 118 -13.34 7.01 11.22
N LYS A 119 -14.40 6.20 11.07
CA LYS A 119 -14.30 4.74 10.91
C LYS A 119 -13.54 4.32 9.66
N ASP A 120 -13.57 5.10 8.58
CA ASP A 120 -12.95 4.76 7.30
C ASP A 120 -11.45 5.10 7.34
N VAL A 121 -11.07 6.15 8.07
CA VAL A 121 -9.67 6.46 8.42
C VAL A 121 -9.10 5.37 9.33
N GLY A 122 -9.80 5.07 10.43
CA GLY A 122 -9.33 4.09 11.43
C GLY A 122 -9.29 2.65 10.94
N SER A 123 -10.04 2.31 9.89
CA SER A 123 -10.06 0.97 9.28
C SER A 123 -9.17 0.83 8.05
N TRP A 124 -8.49 1.90 7.61
CA TRP A 124 -7.65 1.92 6.41
C TRP A 124 -8.36 1.43 5.14
N LYS A 125 -9.69 1.50 5.11
CA LYS A 125 -10.50 1.29 3.90
C LYS A 125 -10.19 2.35 2.85
N VAL A 126 -9.79 3.53 3.31
CA VAL A 126 -9.16 4.59 2.54
C VAL A 126 -7.83 4.91 3.15
N ALA A 127 -6.92 5.42 2.33
CA ALA A 127 -5.54 5.63 2.71
C ALA A 127 -5.07 7.03 2.35
N SER A 128 -4.03 7.47 3.06
CA SER A 128 -3.34 8.71 2.76
C SER A 128 -2.45 8.53 1.54
N VAL A 129 -2.41 9.55 0.68
CA VAL A 129 -1.42 9.64 -0.40
C VAL A 129 -0.09 10.21 0.11
N LEU A 130 -0.06 10.71 1.36
CA LEU A 130 1.18 11.13 1.99
C LEU A 130 2.09 9.91 2.15
N PRO A 131 3.34 9.98 1.67
CA PRO A 131 4.27 8.88 1.78
C PRO A 131 4.44 8.44 3.24
N GLN A 132 4.22 7.15 3.51
CA GLN A 132 4.42 6.55 4.83
C GLN A 132 5.79 5.88 4.91
N TYR A 133 6.34 5.78 6.13
CA TYR A 133 7.58 5.05 6.38
C TYR A 133 7.35 3.53 6.33
N ALA A 134 8.39 2.78 5.99
CA ALA A 134 8.29 1.32 5.83
C ALA A 134 7.85 0.60 7.12
N ASP A 135 8.25 1.10 8.30
CA ASP A 135 7.88 0.50 9.58
C ASP A 135 6.39 0.75 9.91
N GLU A 136 5.87 1.96 9.64
CA GLU A 136 4.43 2.27 9.79
C GLU A 136 3.57 1.40 8.89
N ILE A 137 4.02 1.18 7.65
CA ILE A 137 3.31 0.29 6.71
C ILE A 137 3.37 -1.16 7.21
N THR A 138 4.50 -1.59 7.77
CA THR A 138 4.64 -2.95 8.32
C THR A 138 3.68 -3.16 9.49
N ASP A 139 3.58 -2.21 10.42
CA ASP A 139 2.64 -2.27 11.54
C ASP A 139 1.18 -2.32 11.06
N MET A 140 0.85 -1.52 10.03
CA MET A 140 -0.47 -1.53 9.41
C MET A 140 -0.79 -2.87 8.73
N ILE A 141 0.18 -3.49 8.05
CA ILE A 141 0.01 -4.83 7.45
C ILE A 141 -0.28 -5.86 8.53
N VAL A 142 0.53 -5.90 9.60
CA VAL A 142 0.37 -6.86 10.70
C VAL A 142 -1.01 -6.71 11.33
N TRP A 143 -1.39 -5.47 11.70
CA TRP A 143 -2.70 -5.22 12.30
C TRP A 143 -3.85 -5.68 11.40
N ASN A 144 -3.82 -5.36 10.10
CA ASN A 144 -4.89 -5.77 9.17
C ASN A 144 -4.92 -7.28 8.94
N MET A 145 -3.77 -7.95 8.90
CA MET A 145 -3.71 -9.42 8.82
C MET A 145 -4.35 -10.06 10.05
N GLU A 146 -4.04 -9.57 11.25
CA GLU A 146 -4.63 -10.07 12.50
C GLU A 146 -6.16 -9.88 12.53
N GLN A 147 -6.67 -8.72 12.11
CA GLN A 147 -8.12 -8.48 12.02
C GLN A 147 -8.83 -9.41 11.02
N GLN A 148 -8.09 -9.92 10.02
CA GLN A 148 -8.61 -10.81 8.99
C GLN A 148 -8.31 -12.30 9.24
N GLY A 149 -7.64 -12.63 10.35
CA GLY A 149 -7.27 -14.01 10.70
C GLY A 149 -6.13 -14.61 9.85
N LEU A 150 -5.20 -13.76 9.38
CA LEU A 150 -4.03 -14.11 8.55
C LEU A 150 -2.70 -14.13 9.33
#